data_AF-A0A8N5EMA7-F1
#
_entry.id   AF-A0A8N5EMA7-F1
#
_cell.length_a   1.000
_cell.length_b   1.000
_cell.length_c   1.000
_cell.angle_alpha   90.00
_cell.angle_beta   90.00
_cell.angle_gamma   90.00
#
_symmetry.space_group_name_H-M   'P 1'
#
loop_
_entity.id
_entity.type
_entity.pdbx_description
1 polymer ?
#
loop_
_entity_poly.entity_id
_entity_poly.type
_entity_poly.pdbx_seq_one_letter_code
_entity_poly.pdbx_strand_id
1 'polypeptide(L)'
;MERRGPVHALPEEIRKMPRDQTVCKYCGVSYLTLHEFKVMEDKVKAMEKEIKVYKGSLEREQRLQAELQALHHDLERCRAESESKTERIKTLTVELKTKQEEMKTVKADLQYFQEEKEAAYKQSQVLRTTLEHHCSTLSKAVSLFPFIRSELDSIKEVISTNMENFAAMKEEIFRQIKAMSKEALTEIPKLNQRLAKSQRENECLQEKVKHLTEVADTVELKTQQLQTSLQQGNELQSRCRELQKETLDLTNQVETAGLQLQKVTAEMDHYKKLLLAIPSTQNTPTAGA
;
A
#
# COMPACT_ATOMS: atom_id res chain seq x y z
N MET A 1 -14.40 113.40 96.22
CA MET A 1 -13.56 114.11 95.26
C MET A 1 -13.11 115.42 95.87
N GLU A 2 -11.80 115.56 96.06
CA GLU A 2 -11.14 116.75 96.60
C GLU A 2 -11.58 118.00 95.83
N ARG A 3 -12.01 119.05 96.55
CA ARG A 3 -12.19 120.38 95.96
C ARG A 3 -10.80 120.91 95.59
N ARG A 4 -10.34 120.61 94.38
CA ARG A 4 -9.14 121.23 93.81
C ARG A 4 -9.46 122.72 93.58
N GLY A 5 -8.94 123.56 94.46
CA GLY A 5 -8.93 125.01 94.27
C GLY A 5 -8.11 125.41 93.02
N PRO A 6 -8.18 126.69 92.61
CA PRO A 6 -7.43 127.19 91.46
C PRO A 6 -5.94 126.88 91.59
N VAL A 7 -5.33 126.32 90.54
CA VAL A 7 -3.91 125.89 90.51
C VAL A 7 -2.93 127.06 90.63
N HIS A 8 -3.40 128.29 90.40
CA HIS A 8 -2.66 129.51 90.69
C HIS A 8 -3.51 130.41 91.59
N ALA A 9 -3.00 130.71 92.78
CA ALA A 9 -3.61 131.71 93.66
C ALA A 9 -3.37 133.11 93.07
N LEU A 10 -4.37 133.98 93.19
CA LEU A 10 -4.23 135.40 92.82
C LEU A 10 -3.11 136.05 93.64
N PRO A 11 -2.30 136.95 93.03
CA PRO A 11 -1.31 137.75 93.76
C PRO A 11 -1.93 138.42 95.00
N GLU A 12 -1.17 138.48 96.10
CA GLU A 12 -1.70 138.92 97.40
C GLU A 12 -2.30 140.35 97.35
N GLU A 13 -1.77 141.20 96.48
CA GLU A 13 -2.17 142.59 96.28
C GLU A 13 -3.63 142.70 95.81
N ILE A 14 -4.07 141.76 94.96
CA ILE A 14 -5.44 141.76 94.42
C ILE A 14 -6.40 141.12 95.41
N ARG A 15 -5.94 140.14 96.20
CA ARG A 15 -6.77 139.44 97.20
C ARG A 15 -7.11 140.31 98.42
N LYS A 16 -6.29 141.33 98.70
CA LYS A 16 -6.44 142.29 99.82
C LYS A 16 -7.08 143.62 99.41
N MET A 17 -7.44 143.79 98.14
CA MET A 17 -8.02 145.03 97.62
C MET A 17 -9.50 145.17 98.02
N PRO A 18 -9.97 146.35 98.45
CA PRO A 18 -11.37 146.54 98.84
C PRO A 18 -12.31 146.35 97.63
N ARG A 19 -13.50 145.78 97.89
CA ARG A 19 -14.38 145.24 96.83
C ARG A 19 -14.80 146.30 95.80
N ASP A 20 -14.90 147.56 96.21
CA ASP A 20 -15.21 148.74 95.39
C ASP A 20 -14.16 149.04 94.30
N GLN A 21 -12.93 148.56 94.46
CA GLN A 21 -11.85 148.72 93.48
C GLN A 21 -11.72 147.52 92.53
N THR A 22 -12.16 146.34 92.97
CA THR A 22 -12.19 145.12 92.12
C THR A 22 -13.41 145.06 91.21
N VAL A 23 -14.34 146.00 91.35
CA VAL A 23 -15.61 146.08 90.63
C VAL A 23 -15.59 147.31 89.71
N CYS A 24 -15.97 147.12 88.44
CA CYS A 24 -16.04 148.22 87.49
C CYS A 24 -17.13 149.23 87.92
N LYS A 25 -16.74 150.51 88.10
CA LYS A 25 -17.64 151.59 88.54
C LYS A 25 -18.80 151.90 87.58
N TYR A 26 -18.73 151.45 86.32
CA TYR A 26 -19.76 151.70 85.30
C TYR A 26 -20.74 150.53 85.09
N CYS A 27 -20.30 149.29 85.27
CA CYS A 27 -21.14 148.11 85.02
C CYS A 27 -21.31 147.16 86.21
N GLY A 28 -20.65 147.42 87.34
CA GLY A 28 -20.84 146.67 88.59
C GLY A 28 -20.26 145.25 88.60
N VAL A 29 -19.52 144.84 87.55
CA VAL A 29 -18.94 143.50 87.44
C VAL A 29 -17.57 143.44 88.13
N SER A 30 -17.35 142.39 88.94
CA SER A 30 -16.05 142.08 89.56
C SER A 30 -15.07 141.50 88.53
N TYR A 31 -13.90 142.13 88.37
CA TYR A 31 -12.83 141.66 87.48
C TYR A 31 -12.32 140.26 87.84
N LEU A 32 -12.36 139.89 89.13
CA LEU A 32 -11.99 138.55 89.60
C LEU A 32 -12.98 137.48 89.14
N THR A 33 -14.28 137.77 89.30
CA THR A 33 -15.36 136.89 88.84
C THR A 33 -15.33 136.74 87.31
N LEU A 34 -15.04 137.82 86.58
CA LEU A 34 -14.88 137.78 85.12
C LEU A 34 -13.69 136.90 84.68
N HIS A 35 -12.55 136.96 85.38
CA HIS A 35 -11.40 136.10 85.09
C HIS A 35 -11.69 134.61 85.35
N GLU A 36 -12.37 134.28 86.46
CA GLU A 36 -12.79 132.91 86.76
C GLU A 36 -13.76 132.35 85.71
N PHE A 37 -14.71 133.17 85.26
CA PHE A 37 -15.59 132.83 84.13
C PHE A 37 -14.79 132.60 82.85
N LYS A 38 -13.75 133.41 82.59
CA LYS A 38 -12.90 133.24 81.41
C LYS A 38 -12.10 131.94 81.44
N VAL A 39 -11.48 131.62 82.59
CA VAL A 39 -10.76 130.36 82.79
C VAL A 39 -11.71 129.17 82.63
N MET A 40 -12.94 129.26 83.14
CA MET A 40 -13.94 128.21 82.97
C MET A 40 -14.42 128.09 81.52
N GLU A 41 -14.62 129.20 80.81
CA GLU A 41 -14.94 129.22 79.38
C GLU A 41 -13.83 128.54 78.55
N ASP A 42 -12.56 128.86 78.82
CA ASP A 42 -11.43 128.26 78.12
C ASP A 42 -11.28 126.77 78.43
N LYS A 43 -11.55 126.34 79.67
CA LYS A 43 -11.64 124.92 80.04
C LYS A 43 -12.78 124.20 79.34
N VAL A 44 -13.97 124.81 79.25
CA VAL A 44 -15.11 124.25 78.51
C VAL A 44 -14.75 124.11 77.03
N LYS A 45 -14.13 125.12 76.41
CA LYS A 45 -13.65 125.04 75.02
C LYS A 45 -12.60 123.96 74.82
N ALA A 46 -11.71 123.75 75.78
CA ALA A 46 -10.73 122.66 75.75
C ALA A 46 -11.43 121.29 75.83
N MET A 47 -12.35 121.11 76.79
CA MET A 47 -13.15 119.88 76.93
C MET A 47 -14.03 119.62 75.71
N GLU A 48 -14.63 120.63 75.09
CA GLU A 48 -15.41 120.48 73.86
C GLU A 48 -14.55 119.98 72.70
N LYS A 49 -13.30 120.45 72.59
CA LYS A 49 -12.34 119.94 71.60
C LYS A 49 -11.99 118.48 71.89
N GLU A 50 -11.72 118.12 73.13
CA GLU A 50 -11.44 116.74 73.54
C GLU A 50 -12.64 115.81 73.26
N ILE A 51 -13.85 116.23 73.61
CA ILE A 51 -15.08 115.46 73.34
C ILE A 51 -15.27 115.24 71.83
N LYS A 52 -14.98 116.23 70.98
CA LYS A 52 -15.03 116.07 69.51
C LYS A 52 -14.01 115.02 69.03
N VAL A 53 -12.79 115.04 69.58
CA VAL A 53 -11.77 114.02 69.27
C VAL A 53 -12.21 112.63 69.74
N TYR A 54 -12.76 112.50 70.95
CA TYR A 54 -13.27 111.23 71.47
C TYR A 54 -14.43 110.67 70.65
N LYS A 55 -15.38 111.52 70.21
CA LYS A 55 -16.46 111.10 69.32
C LYS A 55 -15.93 110.56 68.00
N GLY A 56 -15.00 111.27 67.34
CA GLY A 56 -14.38 110.79 66.10
C GLY A 56 -13.59 109.49 66.30
N SER A 57 -12.97 109.32 67.47
CA SER A 57 -12.26 108.08 67.83
C SER A 57 -13.23 106.90 68.02
N LEU A 58 -14.36 107.13 68.68
CA LEU A 58 -15.40 106.13 68.88
C LEU A 58 -16.02 105.68 67.54
N GLU A 59 -16.33 106.62 66.64
CA GLU A 59 -16.82 106.31 65.29
C GLU A 59 -15.80 105.51 64.47
N ARG A 60 -14.51 105.84 64.58
CA ARG A 60 -13.44 105.08 63.94
C ARG A 60 -13.36 103.65 64.48
N GLU A 61 -13.45 103.48 65.80
CA GLU A 61 -13.41 102.15 66.43
C GLU A 61 -14.61 101.30 66.02
N GLN A 62 -15.80 101.90 65.98
CA GLN A 62 -17.01 101.23 65.49
C GLN A 62 -16.88 100.79 64.02
N ARG A 63 -16.32 101.64 63.16
CA ARG A 63 -16.03 101.25 61.76
C ARG A 63 -15.02 100.11 61.68
N LEU A 64 -13.92 100.19 62.42
CA LEU A 64 -12.90 99.13 62.46
C LEU A 64 -13.49 97.81 62.98
N GLN A 65 -14.35 97.86 63.99
CA GLN A 65 -15.03 96.68 64.51
C GLN A 65 -15.95 96.04 63.46
N ALA A 66 -16.70 96.84 62.70
CA ALA A 66 -17.53 96.35 61.60
C ALA A 66 -16.67 95.75 60.46
N GLU A 67 -15.56 96.40 60.09
CA GLU A 67 -14.59 95.88 59.11
C GLU A 67 -13.97 94.56 59.56
N LEU A 68 -13.58 94.44 60.83
CA LEU A 68 -13.05 93.20 61.41
C LEU A 68 -14.08 92.06 61.39
N GLN A 69 -15.35 92.36 61.70
CA GLN A 69 -16.43 91.38 61.63
C GLN A 69 -16.66 90.90 60.20
N ALA A 70 -16.69 91.83 59.22
CA ALA A 70 -16.83 91.49 57.81
C ALA A 70 -15.66 90.61 57.33
N LEU A 71 -14.42 90.98 57.68
CA LEU A 71 -13.22 90.22 57.33
C LEU A 71 -13.23 88.82 57.97
N HIS A 72 -13.71 88.69 59.21
CA HIS A 72 -13.85 87.39 59.87
C HIS A 72 -14.82 86.47 59.12
N HIS A 73 -15.98 86.99 58.72
CA HIS A 73 -16.96 86.22 57.95
C HIS A 73 -16.39 85.79 56.59
N ASP A 74 -15.62 86.67 55.93
CA ASP A 74 -14.94 86.34 54.67
C ASP A 74 -13.89 85.23 54.86
N LEU A 75 -13.11 85.27 55.94
CA LEU A 75 -12.13 84.23 56.26
C LEU A 75 -12.80 82.88 56.54
N GLU A 76 -13.91 82.84 57.28
CA GLU A 76 -14.67 81.62 57.54
C GLU A 76 -15.24 81.04 56.24
N ARG A 77 -15.81 81.89 55.38
CA ARG A 77 -16.31 81.49 54.06
C ARG A 77 -15.20 80.91 53.18
N CYS A 78 -14.05 81.58 53.11
CA CYS A 78 -12.89 81.08 52.35
C CYS A 78 -12.37 79.76 52.91
N ARG A 79 -12.37 79.58 54.24
CA ARG A 79 -11.97 78.32 54.89
C ARG A 79 -12.91 77.18 54.48
N ALA A 80 -14.22 77.39 54.61
CA ALA A 80 -15.22 76.38 54.23
C ALA A 80 -15.13 76.00 52.74
N GLU A 81 -14.91 76.99 51.86
CA GLU A 81 -14.71 76.74 50.43
C GLU A 81 -13.42 75.94 50.17
N SER A 82 -12.32 76.27 50.86
CA SER A 82 -11.05 75.55 50.76
C SER A 82 -11.17 74.11 51.24
N GLU A 83 -11.87 73.87 52.34
CA GLU A 83 -12.16 72.53 52.87
C GLU A 83 -12.99 71.71 51.88
N SER A 84 -14.06 72.30 51.33
CA SER A 84 -14.90 71.67 50.30
C SER A 84 -14.11 71.31 49.03
N LYS A 85 -13.28 72.23 48.54
CA LYS A 85 -12.39 71.97 47.39
C LYS A 85 -11.39 70.86 47.68
N THR A 86 -10.81 70.85 48.89
CA THR A 86 -9.85 69.81 49.30
C THR A 86 -10.52 68.44 49.33
N GLU A 87 -11.74 68.33 49.86
CA GLU A 87 -12.47 67.06 49.89
C GLU A 87 -12.83 66.58 48.48
N ARG A 88 -13.26 67.51 47.59
CA ARG A 88 -13.50 67.18 46.18
C ARG A 88 -12.25 66.67 45.47
N ILE A 89 -11.08 67.28 45.74
CA ILE A 89 -9.80 66.84 45.18
C ILE A 89 -9.45 65.44 45.66
N LYS A 90 -9.68 65.11 46.94
CA LYS A 90 -9.44 63.75 47.46
C LYS A 90 -10.32 62.72 46.75
N THR A 91 -11.62 62.99 46.62
CA THR A 91 -12.55 62.08 45.93
C THR A 91 -12.12 61.85 44.48
N LEU A 92 -11.83 62.93 43.74
CA LEU A 92 -11.37 62.83 42.36
C LEU A 92 -10.02 62.09 42.24
N THR A 93 -9.14 62.23 43.23
CA THR A 93 -7.85 61.51 43.26
C THR A 93 -8.06 60.00 43.41
N VAL A 94 -9.02 59.58 44.25
CA VAL A 94 -9.37 58.16 44.39
C VAL A 94 -9.99 57.63 43.10
N GLU A 95 -10.96 58.34 42.53
CA GLU A 95 -11.59 57.96 41.26
C GLU A 95 -10.57 57.82 40.13
N LEU A 96 -9.63 58.76 40.01
CA LEU A 96 -8.57 58.73 39.01
C LEU A 96 -7.68 57.49 39.18
N LYS A 97 -7.31 57.14 40.43
CA LYS A 97 -6.53 55.92 40.70
C LYS A 97 -7.30 54.66 40.33
N THR A 98 -8.59 54.59 40.67
CA THR A 98 -9.45 53.46 40.29
C THR A 98 -9.52 53.32 38.77
N LYS A 99 -9.78 54.41 38.04
CA LYS A 99 -9.83 54.41 36.58
C LYS A 99 -8.48 54.05 35.94
N GLN A 100 -7.38 54.47 36.55
CA GLN A 100 -6.05 54.10 36.11
C GLN A 100 -5.80 52.59 36.23
N GLU A 101 -6.28 51.96 37.30
CA GLU A 101 -6.15 50.51 37.49
C GLU A 101 -7.05 49.73 36.55
N GLU A 102 -8.31 50.14 36.39
CA GLU A 102 -9.23 49.56 35.39
C GLU A 102 -8.62 49.60 33.97
N MET A 103 -8.00 50.73 33.60
CA MET A 103 -7.33 50.88 32.31
C MET A 103 -6.15 49.92 32.13
N LYS A 104 -5.39 49.62 33.20
CA LYS A 104 -4.31 48.63 33.14
C LYS A 104 -4.86 47.23 32.92
N THR A 105 -5.93 46.86 33.63
CA THR A 105 -6.59 45.56 33.46
C THR A 105 -7.11 45.39 32.03
N VAL A 106 -7.86 46.37 31.52
CA VAL A 106 -8.38 46.34 30.14
C VAL A 106 -7.24 46.24 29.11
N LYS A 107 -6.11 46.90 29.36
CA LYS A 107 -4.94 46.80 28.49
C LYS A 107 -4.33 45.39 28.50
N ALA A 108 -4.25 44.75 29.67
CA ALA A 108 -3.78 43.37 29.78
C ALA A 108 -4.72 42.39 29.07
N ASP A 109 -6.04 42.55 29.25
CA ASP A 109 -7.04 41.72 28.56
C ASP A 109 -6.96 41.89 27.04
N LEU A 110 -6.75 43.12 26.55
CA LEU A 110 -6.58 43.39 25.12
C LEU A 110 -5.36 42.68 24.55
N GLN A 111 -4.24 42.65 25.29
CA GLN A 111 -3.04 41.92 24.88
C GLN A 111 -3.30 40.42 24.83
N TYR A 112 -3.95 39.87 25.87
CA TYR A 112 -4.33 38.47 25.92
C TYR A 112 -5.22 38.07 24.72
N PHE A 113 -6.28 38.84 24.44
CA PHE A 113 -7.16 38.55 23.29
C PHE A 113 -6.45 38.69 21.95
N GLN A 114 -5.46 39.58 21.85
CA GLN A 114 -4.65 39.73 20.65
C GLN A 114 -3.78 38.49 20.40
N GLU A 115 -3.17 37.93 21.45
CA GLU A 115 -2.40 36.68 21.38
C GLU A 115 -3.29 35.48 21.02
N GLU A 116 -4.47 35.37 21.65
CA GLU A 116 -5.44 34.32 21.35
C GLU A 116 -5.93 34.38 19.90
N LYS A 117 -6.21 35.59 19.39
CA LYS A 117 -6.55 35.82 17.98
C LYS A 117 -5.43 35.37 17.05
N GLU A 118 -4.18 35.69 17.37
CA GLU A 118 -3.03 35.29 16.55
C GLU A 118 -2.84 33.77 16.55
N ALA A 119 -2.99 33.12 17.70
CA ALA A 119 -2.94 31.67 17.84
C ALA A 119 -4.04 30.99 17.01
N ALA A 120 -5.29 31.48 17.10
CA ALA A 120 -6.41 30.99 16.31
C ALA A 120 -6.19 31.18 14.81
N TYR A 121 -5.61 32.32 14.40
CA TYR A 121 -5.27 32.58 13.00
C TYR A 121 -4.21 31.58 12.48
N LYS A 122 -3.14 31.35 13.24
CA LYS A 122 -2.10 30.37 12.91
C LYS A 122 -2.69 28.96 12.77
N GLN A 123 -3.57 28.56 13.68
CA GLN A 123 -4.26 27.26 13.60
C GLN A 123 -5.14 27.16 12.36
N SER A 124 -5.91 28.20 12.04
CA SER A 124 -6.73 28.25 10.82
C SER A 124 -5.89 28.12 9.55
N GLN A 125 -4.72 28.77 9.50
CA GLN A 125 -3.80 28.68 8.37
C GLN A 125 -3.27 27.25 8.18
N VAL A 126 -2.87 26.58 9.27
CA VAL A 126 -2.43 25.17 9.21
C VAL A 126 -3.55 24.29 8.66
N LEU A 127 -4.76 24.40 9.20
CA LEU A 127 -5.91 23.63 8.73
C LEU A 127 -6.21 23.87 7.25
N ARG A 128 -6.10 25.11 6.78
CA ARG A 128 -6.28 25.46 5.36
C ARG A 128 -5.25 24.78 4.47
N THR A 129 -3.97 24.84 4.83
CA THR A 129 -2.90 24.20 4.05
C THR A 129 -3.06 22.67 4.01
N THR A 130 -3.48 22.05 5.12
CA THR A 130 -3.78 20.63 5.18
C THR A 130 -4.97 20.27 4.29
N LEU A 131 -6.03 21.09 4.30
CA LEU A 131 -7.19 20.88 3.44
C LEU A 131 -6.83 20.99 1.96
N GLU A 132 -6.06 22.00 1.57
CA GLU A 132 -5.57 22.16 0.19
C GLU A 132 -4.74 20.94 -0.26
N HIS A 133 -3.89 20.41 0.62
CA HIS A 133 -3.13 19.19 0.35
C HIS A 133 -4.04 17.96 0.15
N HIS A 134 -5.05 17.79 0.99
CA HIS A 134 -6.03 16.71 0.83
C HIS A 134 -6.84 16.86 -0.46
N CYS A 135 -7.30 18.07 -0.80
CA CYS A 135 -7.99 18.33 -2.06
C CYS A 135 -7.10 18.00 -3.28
N SER A 136 -5.82 18.38 -3.24
CA SER A 136 -4.86 18.04 -4.31
C SER A 136 -4.67 16.52 -4.44
N THR A 137 -4.52 15.83 -3.31
CA THR A 137 -4.37 14.36 -3.28
C THR A 137 -5.61 13.66 -3.82
N LEU A 138 -6.79 14.10 -3.39
CA LEU A 138 -8.05 13.56 -3.88
C LEU A 138 -8.23 13.82 -5.38
N SER A 139 -7.90 15.01 -5.87
CA SER A 139 -7.95 15.33 -7.29
C SER A 139 -7.06 14.40 -8.12
N LYS A 140 -5.83 14.13 -7.64
CA LYS A 140 -4.93 13.15 -8.27
C LYS A 140 -5.54 11.75 -8.26
N ALA A 141 -6.08 11.29 -7.13
CA ALA A 141 -6.71 9.97 -7.04
C ALA A 141 -7.90 9.84 -8.02
N VAL A 142 -8.76 10.86 -8.08
CA VAL A 142 -9.91 10.89 -9.00
C VAL A 142 -9.47 10.87 -10.46
N SER A 143 -8.35 11.54 -10.79
CA SER A 143 -7.80 11.54 -12.15
C SER A 143 -7.31 10.16 -12.62
N LEU A 144 -7.09 9.20 -11.72
CA LEU A 144 -6.70 7.83 -12.06
C LEU A 144 -7.91 6.94 -12.40
N PHE A 145 -9.13 7.31 -12.00
CA PHE A 145 -10.30 6.48 -12.26
C PHE A 145 -10.60 6.25 -13.75
N PRO A 146 -10.49 7.24 -14.65
CA PRO A 146 -10.65 7.00 -16.08
C PRO A 146 -9.66 5.97 -16.63
N PHE A 147 -8.41 6.01 -16.17
CA PHE A 147 -7.39 5.04 -16.57
C PHE A 147 -7.72 3.62 -16.07
N ILE A 148 -8.06 3.48 -14.79
CA ILE A 148 -8.47 2.18 -14.23
C ILE A 148 -9.69 1.64 -14.98
N ARG A 149 -10.64 2.51 -15.32
CA ARG A 149 -11.83 2.13 -16.08
C ARG A 149 -11.47 1.65 -17.49
N SER A 150 -10.58 2.34 -18.21
CA SER A 150 -10.17 1.90 -19.55
C SER A 150 -9.43 0.57 -19.53
N GLU A 151 -8.58 0.32 -18.52
CA GLU A 151 -7.92 -0.97 -18.34
C GLU A 151 -8.92 -2.10 -18.08
N LEU A 152 -9.92 -1.85 -17.22
CA LEU A 152 -11.00 -2.82 -16.97
C LEU A 152 -11.82 -3.12 -18.22
N ASP A 153 -12.16 -2.09 -19.01
CA ASP A 153 -12.87 -2.27 -20.27
C ASP A 153 -12.02 -3.06 -21.29
N SER A 154 -10.71 -2.81 -21.35
CA SER A 154 -9.78 -3.59 -22.19
C SER A 154 -9.72 -5.06 -21.77
N ILE A 155 -9.58 -5.34 -20.47
CA ILE A 155 -9.56 -6.72 -19.94
C ILE A 155 -10.89 -7.42 -20.26
N LYS A 156 -12.02 -6.72 -20.11
CA LYS A 156 -13.34 -7.25 -20.44
C LYS A 156 -13.46 -7.63 -21.91
N GLU A 157 -12.95 -6.81 -22.83
CA GLU A 157 -12.93 -7.10 -24.26
C GLU A 157 -12.06 -8.33 -24.59
N VAL A 158 -10.87 -8.43 -23.99
CA VAL A 158 -9.98 -9.60 -24.17
C VAL A 158 -10.66 -10.88 -23.68
N ILE A 159 -11.29 -10.84 -22.49
CA ILE A 159 -12.02 -12.00 -21.96
C ILE A 159 -13.18 -12.38 -22.88
N SER A 160 -13.98 -11.40 -23.34
CA SER A 160 -15.12 -11.65 -24.23
C SER A 160 -14.65 -12.31 -25.54
N THR A 161 -13.61 -11.77 -26.15
CA THR A 161 -12.98 -12.31 -27.37
C THR A 161 -12.48 -13.75 -27.14
N ASN A 162 -11.83 -14.03 -26.02
CA ASN A 162 -11.35 -15.37 -25.70
C ASN A 162 -12.49 -16.37 -25.49
N MET A 163 -13.59 -15.94 -24.88
CA MET A 163 -14.77 -16.79 -24.69
C MET A 163 -15.42 -17.15 -26.04
N GLU A 164 -15.51 -16.18 -26.95
CA GLU A 164 -15.97 -16.42 -28.33
C GLU A 164 -15.05 -17.38 -29.09
N ASN A 165 -13.73 -17.16 -29.02
CA ASN A 165 -12.74 -18.05 -29.63
C ASN A 165 -12.82 -19.48 -29.07
N PHE A 166 -12.98 -19.62 -27.76
CA PHE A 166 -13.14 -20.92 -27.11
C PHE A 166 -14.43 -21.62 -27.56
N ALA A 167 -15.54 -20.89 -27.66
CA ALA A 167 -16.79 -21.43 -28.18
C ALA A 167 -16.64 -21.91 -29.63
N ALA A 168 -16.00 -21.11 -30.49
CA ALA A 168 -15.74 -21.48 -31.88
C ALA A 168 -14.83 -22.72 -32.00
N MET A 169 -13.76 -22.78 -31.20
CA MET A 169 -12.84 -23.91 -31.15
C MET A 169 -13.54 -25.19 -30.68
N LYS A 170 -14.38 -25.09 -29.64
CA LYS A 170 -15.19 -26.21 -29.16
C LYS A 170 -16.07 -26.75 -30.28
N GLU A 171 -16.80 -25.90 -31.00
CA GLU A 171 -17.65 -26.32 -32.12
C GLU A 171 -16.87 -26.96 -33.27
N GLU A 172 -15.67 -26.46 -33.58
CA GLU A 172 -14.77 -27.05 -34.57
C GLU A 172 -14.29 -28.44 -34.15
N ILE A 173 -13.83 -28.61 -32.90
CA ILE A 173 -13.41 -29.91 -32.37
C ILE A 173 -14.57 -30.92 -32.42
N PHE A 174 -15.78 -30.51 -32.04
CA PHE A 174 -16.96 -31.37 -32.13
C PHE A 174 -17.25 -31.79 -33.58
N ARG A 175 -17.13 -30.87 -34.54
CA ARG A 175 -17.27 -31.19 -35.97
C ARG A 175 -16.20 -32.19 -36.44
N GLN A 176 -14.94 -32.01 -36.04
CA GLN A 176 -13.85 -32.93 -36.40
C GLN A 176 -14.05 -34.32 -35.80
N ILE A 177 -14.39 -34.43 -34.52
CA ILE A 177 -14.68 -35.72 -33.87
C ILE A 177 -15.81 -36.45 -34.59
N LYS A 178 -16.87 -35.73 -34.97
CA LYS A 178 -18.01 -36.31 -35.71
C LYS A 178 -17.60 -36.79 -37.10
N ALA A 179 -16.79 -36.01 -37.82
CA ALA A 179 -16.27 -36.39 -39.13
C ALA A 179 -15.37 -37.62 -39.06
N MET A 180 -14.38 -37.62 -38.15
CA MET A 180 -13.48 -38.75 -37.91
C MET A 180 -14.24 -40.01 -37.51
N SER A 181 -15.23 -39.89 -36.62
CA SER A 181 -16.07 -41.03 -36.22
C SER A 181 -16.86 -41.59 -37.39
N LYS A 182 -17.41 -40.73 -38.25
CA LYS A 182 -18.13 -41.16 -39.46
C LYS A 182 -17.19 -41.87 -40.43
N GLU A 183 -16.00 -41.34 -40.66
CA GLU A 183 -14.98 -41.95 -41.52
C GLU A 183 -14.55 -43.32 -40.98
N ALA A 184 -14.23 -43.41 -39.69
CA ALA A 184 -13.90 -44.67 -39.02
C ALA A 184 -15.01 -45.71 -39.14
N LEU A 185 -16.28 -45.31 -38.92
CA LEU A 185 -17.44 -46.19 -39.09
C LEU A 185 -17.58 -46.73 -40.52
N THR A 186 -17.09 -45.99 -41.54
CA THR A 186 -17.11 -46.46 -42.94
C THR A 186 -15.89 -47.29 -43.33
N GLU A 187 -14.72 -47.07 -42.73
CA GLU A 187 -13.49 -47.81 -43.06
C GLU A 187 -13.39 -49.15 -42.31
N ILE A 188 -13.82 -49.23 -41.04
CA ILE A 188 -13.85 -50.48 -40.26
C ILE A 188 -14.51 -51.65 -41.04
N PRO A 189 -15.73 -51.52 -41.60
CA PRO A 189 -16.35 -52.63 -42.33
C PRO A 189 -15.60 -52.99 -43.62
N LYS A 190 -15.00 -52.01 -44.31
CA LYS A 190 -14.18 -52.27 -45.52
C LYS A 190 -12.93 -53.07 -45.17
N LEU A 191 -12.24 -52.69 -44.10
CA LEU A 191 -11.07 -53.42 -43.61
C LEU A 191 -11.44 -54.83 -43.15
N ASN A 192 -12.53 -54.98 -42.40
CA ASN A 192 -13.04 -56.30 -41.99
C ASN A 192 -13.38 -57.18 -43.21
N GLN A 193 -13.98 -56.61 -44.25
CA GLN A 193 -14.27 -57.33 -45.49
C GLN A 193 -12.98 -57.79 -46.19
N ARG A 194 -11.96 -56.92 -46.27
CA ARG A 194 -10.65 -57.27 -46.84
C ARG A 194 -9.95 -58.36 -46.02
N LEU A 195 -9.99 -58.25 -44.70
CA LEU A 195 -9.45 -59.25 -43.79
C LEU A 195 -10.14 -60.61 -43.98
N ALA A 196 -11.48 -60.64 -44.01
CA ALA A 196 -12.25 -61.86 -44.24
C ALA A 196 -11.99 -62.48 -45.63
N LYS A 197 -11.68 -61.67 -46.64
CA LYS A 197 -11.26 -62.18 -47.95
C LYS A 197 -9.87 -62.82 -47.88
N SER A 198 -8.90 -62.11 -47.30
CA SER A 198 -7.53 -62.61 -47.13
C SER A 198 -7.47 -63.86 -46.26
N GLN A 199 -8.28 -63.95 -45.21
CA GLN A 199 -8.40 -65.15 -44.37
C GLN A 199 -8.87 -66.36 -45.18
N ARG A 200 -9.92 -66.23 -45.99
CA ARG A 200 -10.39 -67.31 -46.89
C ARG A 200 -9.35 -67.73 -47.91
N GLU A 201 -8.62 -66.78 -48.49
CA GLU A 201 -7.51 -67.07 -49.40
C GLU A 201 -6.39 -67.84 -48.68
N ASN A 202 -6.05 -67.43 -47.45
CA ASN A 202 -5.06 -68.11 -46.62
C ASN A 202 -5.48 -69.53 -46.25
N GLU A 203 -6.74 -69.75 -45.85
CA GLU A 203 -7.31 -71.08 -45.61
C GLU A 203 -7.21 -71.97 -46.86
N CYS A 204 -7.57 -71.45 -48.03
CA CYS A 204 -7.45 -72.17 -49.30
C CYS A 204 -5.99 -72.51 -49.64
N LEU A 205 -5.06 -71.59 -49.43
CA LEU A 205 -3.64 -71.84 -49.62
C LEU A 205 -3.10 -72.87 -48.62
N GLN A 206 -3.51 -72.81 -47.36
CA GLN A 206 -3.13 -73.79 -46.34
C GLN A 206 -3.63 -75.19 -46.70
N GLU A 207 -4.85 -75.31 -47.22
CA GLU A 207 -5.39 -76.58 -47.70
C GLU A 207 -4.64 -77.11 -48.94
N LYS A 208 -4.27 -76.22 -49.88
CA LYS A 208 -3.39 -76.60 -51.00
C LYS A 208 -2.01 -77.06 -50.54
N VAL A 209 -1.41 -76.37 -49.58
CA VAL A 209 -0.10 -76.76 -49.01
C VAL A 209 -0.24 -78.14 -48.36
N LYS A 210 -1.29 -78.37 -47.56
CA LYS A 210 -1.55 -79.67 -46.95
C LYS A 210 -1.65 -80.79 -48.00
N HIS A 211 -2.45 -80.58 -49.05
CA HIS A 211 -2.56 -81.54 -50.15
C HIS A 211 -1.21 -81.76 -50.86
N LEU A 212 -0.45 -80.70 -51.14
CA LEU A 212 0.87 -80.83 -51.76
C LEU A 212 1.87 -81.57 -50.87
N THR A 213 1.82 -81.37 -49.55
CA THR A 213 2.62 -82.14 -48.58
C THR A 213 2.24 -83.62 -48.63
N GLU A 214 0.94 -83.95 -48.58
CA GLU A 214 0.47 -85.35 -48.69
C GLU A 214 0.91 -86.02 -50.01
N VAL A 215 0.86 -85.27 -51.12
CA VAL A 215 1.37 -85.73 -52.42
C VAL A 215 2.89 -85.90 -52.39
N ALA A 216 3.63 -84.95 -51.81
CA ALA A 216 5.08 -85.04 -51.68
C ALA A 216 5.50 -86.26 -50.86
N ASP A 217 4.85 -86.51 -49.72
CA ASP A 217 5.05 -87.70 -48.87
C ASP A 217 4.76 -88.99 -49.66
N THR A 218 3.69 -89.00 -50.46
CA THR A 218 3.36 -90.14 -51.33
C THR A 218 4.42 -90.38 -52.41
N VAL A 219 4.93 -89.31 -53.02
CA VAL A 219 6.02 -89.40 -54.01
C VAL A 219 7.30 -89.88 -53.36
N GLU A 220 7.65 -89.37 -52.18
CA GLU A 220 8.82 -89.80 -51.42
C GLU A 220 8.73 -91.29 -51.07
N LEU A 221 7.58 -91.77 -50.60
CA LEU A 221 7.32 -93.18 -50.34
C LEU A 221 7.50 -94.03 -51.61
N LYS A 222 6.94 -93.58 -52.76
CA LYS A 222 7.11 -94.28 -54.04
C LYS A 222 8.56 -94.26 -54.52
N THR A 223 9.28 -93.17 -54.34
CA THR A 223 10.71 -93.08 -54.68
C THR A 223 11.53 -94.05 -53.83
N GLN A 224 11.27 -94.13 -52.51
CA GLN A 224 11.90 -95.13 -51.64
C GLN A 224 11.58 -96.56 -52.13
N GLN A 225 10.33 -96.84 -52.49
CA GLN A 225 9.90 -98.14 -52.99
C GLN A 225 10.59 -98.51 -54.33
N LEU A 226 10.73 -97.54 -55.23
CA LEU A 226 11.48 -97.69 -56.48
C LEU A 226 12.98 -97.88 -56.23
N GLN A 227 13.57 -97.19 -55.25
CA GLN A 227 14.98 -97.33 -54.90
C GLN A 227 15.27 -98.72 -54.31
N THR A 228 14.38 -99.26 -53.48
CA THR A 228 14.44 -100.67 -53.03
C THR A 228 14.31 -101.63 -54.21
N SER A 229 13.37 -101.37 -55.13
CA SER A 229 13.21 -102.19 -56.35
C SER A 229 14.44 -102.11 -57.26
N LEU A 230 15.10 -100.96 -57.35
CA LEU A 230 16.35 -100.77 -58.09
C LEU A 230 17.51 -101.52 -57.42
N GLN A 231 17.61 -101.50 -56.09
CA GLN A 231 18.57 -102.32 -55.36
C GLN A 231 18.35 -103.82 -55.63
N GLN A 232 17.11 -104.30 -55.56
CA GLN A 232 16.76 -105.68 -55.94
C GLN A 232 17.11 -105.97 -57.41
N GLY A 233 16.87 -105.03 -58.32
CA GLY A 233 17.27 -105.13 -59.72
C GLY A 233 18.78 -105.23 -59.90
N ASN A 234 19.56 -104.43 -59.14
CA ASN A 234 21.02 -104.48 -59.14
C ASN A 234 21.55 -105.78 -58.54
N GLU A 235 20.93 -106.30 -57.48
CA GLU A 235 21.23 -107.62 -56.91
C GLU A 235 21.00 -108.72 -57.95
N LEU A 236 19.84 -108.72 -58.62
CA LEU A 236 19.56 -109.66 -59.71
C LEU A 236 20.56 -109.51 -60.86
N GLN A 237 20.94 -108.29 -61.23
CA GLN A 237 21.95 -108.05 -62.26
C GLN A 237 23.33 -108.56 -61.84
N SER A 238 23.74 -108.36 -60.59
CA SER A 238 24.98 -108.90 -60.04
C SER A 238 24.98 -110.43 -60.08
N ARG A 239 23.84 -111.05 -59.74
CA ARG A 239 23.63 -112.49 -59.80
C ARG A 239 23.66 -113.02 -61.24
N CYS A 240 23.11 -112.27 -62.20
CA CYS A 240 23.24 -112.59 -63.63
C CYS A 240 24.69 -112.51 -64.11
N ARG A 241 25.48 -111.54 -63.64
CA ARG A 241 26.92 -111.44 -63.96
C ARG A 241 27.71 -112.59 -63.35
N GLU A 242 27.38 -113.00 -62.12
CA GLU A 242 27.97 -114.17 -61.47
C GLU A 242 27.66 -115.45 -62.25
N LEU A 243 26.39 -115.67 -62.61
CA LEU A 243 25.97 -116.81 -63.43
C LEU A 243 26.62 -116.79 -64.82
N GLN A 244 26.77 -115.62 -65.45
CA GLN A 244 27.50 -115.49 -66.72
C GLN A 244 28.98 -115.87 -66.57
N LYS A 245 29.63 -115.45 -65.48
CA LYS A 245 31.02 -115.82 -65.18
C LYS A 245 31.14 -117.34 -64.96
N GLU A 246 30.20 -117.92 -64.24
CA GLU A 246 30.10 -119.38 -64.02
C GLU A 246 29.90 -120.13 -65.34
N THR A 247 29.08 -119.59 -66.24
CA THR A 247 28.87 -120.14 -67.59
C THR A 247 30.13 -120.04 -68.45
N LEU A 248 30.87 -118.94 -68.35
CA LEU A 248 32.14 -118.75 -69.07
C LEU A 248 33.22 -119.73 -68.57
N ASP A 249 33.33 -119.92 -67.25
CA ASP A 249 34.24 -120.90 -66.64
C ASP A 249 33.88 -122.33 -67.03
N LEU A 250 32.59 -122.69 -67.05
CA LEU A 250 32.12 -123.97 -67.56
C LEU A 250 32.42 -124.14 -69.06
N THR A 251 32.29 -123.08 -69.86
CA THR A 251 32.63 -123.10 -71.29
C THR A 251 34.12 -123.34 -71.51
N ASN A 252 34.99 -122.67 -70.74
CA ASN A 252 36.43 -122.90 -70.75
C ASN A 252 36.80 -124.33 -70.31
N GLN A 253 36.08 -124.90 -69.35
CA GLN A 253 36.24 -126.31 -68.95
C GLN A 253 35.83 -127.27 -70.09
N VAL A 254 34.75 -126.98 -70.81
CA VAL A 254 34.30 -127.77 -71.96
C VAL A 254 35.28 -127.67 -73.13
N GLU A 255 35.85 -126.50 -73.42
CA GLU A 255 36.88 -126.35 -74.45
C GLU A 255 38.18 -127.08 -74.07
N THR A 256 38.57 -127.04 -72.79
CA THR A 256 39.74 -127.79 -72.30
C THR A 256 39.52 -129.30 -72.40
N ALA A 257 38.31 -129.78 -72.10
CA ALA A 257 37.93 -131.17 -72.30
C ALA A 257 37.87 -131.55 -73.79
N GLY A 258 37.43 -130.64 -74.66
CA GLY A 258 37.44 -130.79 -76.11
C GLY A 258 38.85 -130.94 -76.69
N LEU A 259 39.81 -130.14 -76.20
CA LEU A 259 41.23 -130.24 -76.56
C LEU A 259 41.87 -131.55 -76.10
N GLN A 260 41.47 -132.09 -74.94
CA GLN A 260 41.92 -133.42 -74.51
C GLN A 260 41.34 -134.54 -75.36
N LEU A 261 40.08 -134.42 -75.78
CA LEU A 261 39.41 -135.38 -76.68
C LEU A 261 40.07 -135.45 -78.07
N GLN A 262 40.48 -134.31 -78.65
CA GLN A 262 41.24 -134.30 -79.90
C GLN A 262 42.60 -135.00 -79.78
N LYS A 263 43.25 -134.89 -78.62
CA LYS A 263 44.54 -135.55 -78.35
C LYS A 263 44.41 -137.07 -78.26
N VAL A 264 43.37 -137.55 -77.58
CA VAL A 264 43.04 -138.99 -77.46
C VAL A 264 42.60 -139.58 -78.81
N THR A 265 41.91 -138.80 -79.64
CA THR A 265 41.48 -139.25 -80.98
C THR A 265 42.68 -139.42 -81.93
N ALA A 266 43.68 -138.53 -81.85
CA ALA A 266 44.91 -138.65 -82.63
C ALA A 266 45.78 -139.85 -82.21
N GLU A 267 45.77 -140.21 -80.92
CA GLU A 267 46.45 -141.41 -80.40
C GLU A 267 45.72 -142.71 -80.80
N MET A 268 44.37 -142.69 -80.86
CA MET A 268 43.57 -143.84 -81.27
C MET A 268 43.75 -144.22 -82.76
N ASP A 269 43.93 -143.24 -83.64
CA ASP A 269 44.20 -143.49 -85.08
C ASP A 269 45.62 -144.00 -85.35
N HIS A 270 46.56 -143.81 -84.42
CA HIS A 270 47.93 -144.33 -84.51
C HIS A 270 47.99 -145.84 -84.23
N TYR A 271 47.20 -146.35 -83.27
CA TYR A 271 47.16 -147.77 -82.93
C TYR A 271 46.39 -148.64 -83.95
N LYS A 272 45.48 -148.04 -84.73
CA LYS A 272 44.67 -148.78 -85.71
C LYS A 272 45.44 -149.20 -86.97
N LYS A 273 46.57 -148.57 -87.27
CA LYS A 273 47.37 -148.83 -88.49
C LYS A 273 48.46 -149.91 -88.33
N LEU A 274 48.70 -150.43 -87.12
CA LEU A 274 49.84 -151.34 -86.85
C LEU A 274 49.50 -152.84 -86.79
N LEU A 275 48.23 -153.27 -86.93
CA LEU A 275 47.79 -154.65 -86.66
C LEU A 275 47.26 -155.42 -87.89
N LEU A 276 47.91 -155.32 -89.06
CA LEU A 276 47.67 -156.18 -90.22
C LEU A 276 48.99 -156.65 -90.87
N ALA A 277 49.59 -157.76 -90.39
CA ALA A 277 50.42 -158.72 -91.16
C ALA A 277 50.91 -159.98 -90.36
N ILE A 278 50.07 -161.03 -90.24
CA ILE A 278 50.29 -162.49 -90.58
C ILE A 278 51.34 -163.36 -89.79
N PRO A 279 51.18 -164.71 -89.54
CA PRO A 279 50.01 -165.62 -89.37
C PRO A 279 50.12 -166.77 -88.29
N SER A 280 49.02 -167.48 -88.00
CA SER A 280 48.82 -168.98 -87.99
C SER A 280 47.91 -169.59 -86.88
N THR A 281 46.94 -170.40 -87.35
CA THR A 281 46.33 -171.66 -86.81
C THR A 281 45.37 -171.73 -85.60
N GLN A 282 44.18 -172.31 -85.90
CA GLN A 282 43.38 -173.34 -85.20
C GLN A 282 42.36 -173.02 -84.06
N ASN A 283 41.11 -173.38 -84.38
CA ASN A 283 40.11 -174.17 -83.64
C ASN A 283 39.31 -173.64 -82.42
N THR A 284 38.00 -173.37 -82.70
CA THR A 284 36.78 -173.85 -81.98
C THR A 284 36.50 -173.38 -80.53
N PRO A 285 35.31 -173.65 -79.94
CA PRO A 285 34.00 -173.04 -80.20
C PRO A 285 33.31 -172.54 -78.89
N THR A 286 31.98 -172.41 -78.93
CA THR A 286 30.96 -172.34 -77.83
C THR A 286 30.50 -170.98 -77.26
N ALA A 287 29.24 -170.67 -77.61
CA ALA A 287 28.06 -170.46 -76.75
C ALA A 287 28.02 -169.37 -75.65
N GLY A 288 26.93 -168.59 -75.67
CA GLY A 288 26.10 -168.38 -74.48
C GLY A 288 25.85 -166.93 -74.03
N ALA A 289 24.57 -166.55 -74.05
CA ALA A 289 23.87 -165.44 -73.37
C ALA A 289 24.05 -164.01 -73.92
#